data_AF-A0A803PM03-F1
#
_entry.id   AF-A0A803PM03-F1
#
_cell.length_a   1.000
_cell.length_b   1.000
_cell.length_c   1.000
_cell.angle_alpha   90.00
_cell.angle_beta   90.00
_cell.angle_gamma   90.00
#
_symmetry.space_group_name_H-M   'P 1'
#
loop_
_entity.id
_entity.type
_entity.pdbx_description
1 polymer ?
#
loop_
_entity_poly.entity_id
_entity_poly.type
_entity_poly.pdbx_seq_one_letter_code
_entity_poly.pdbx_strand_id
1 'polypeptide(L)'
;MDKSWMKQSRVSDSYQEGLNLFLDFAFKNRSYEGKNVCPCVKCGLLNPVTRSIAYEHLICDGFTEGYTKWILHGETSSHPPHNIEAVNDTPTIDMQGVIHDVFEQNSRDSECEIENDDNFQGEEDEPNMKAKEFYDLIKDAETELYTGCKSFTKLSSVIELFHIKCMCGWSDN
;
A
#
# COMPACT_ATOMS: atom_id res chain seq x y z
N MET A 1 -13.08 1.60 13.76
CA MET A 1 -14.27 2.00 12.98
C MET A 1 -14.84 0.75 12.34
N ASP A 2 -16.15 0.53 12.34
CA ASP A 2 -16.73 -0.59 11.59
C ASP A 2 -16.56 -0.35 10.08
N LYS A 3 -16.10 -1.39 9.37
CA LYS A 3 -15.83 -1.38 7.92
C LYS A 3 -16.55 -2.51 7.19
N SER A 4 -17.44 -3.21 7.88
CA SER A 4 -18.26 -4.28 7.29
C SER A 4 -19.06 -3.79 6.07
N TRP A 5 -19.45 -2.52 6.06
CA TRP A 5 -20.13 -1.83 4.96
C TRP A 5 -19.37 -1.88 3.63
N MET A 6 -18.03 -1.97 3.64
CA MET A 6 -17.23 -1.99 2.41
C MET A 6 -17.50 -3.22 1.54
N LYS A 7 -18.06 -4.29 2.12
CA LYS A 7 -18.44 -5.54 1.44
C LYS A 7 -19.90 -5.55 0.98
N GLN A 8 -20.68 -4.52 1.31
CA GLN A 8 -22.08 -4.47 0.96
C GLN A 8 -22.29 -3.94 -0.46
N SER A 9 -23.52 -4.12 -0.97
CA SER A 9 -23.90 -3.61 -2.28
C SER A 9 -23.72 -2.09 -2.36
N ARG A 10 -23.12 -1.59 -3.45
CA ARG A 10 -22.83 -0.15 -3.63
C ARG A 10 -24.09 0.73 -3.74
N VAL A 11 -25.24 0.12 -4.03
CA VAL A 11 -26.53 0.81 -4.03
C VAL A 11 -27.23 0.81 -2.66
N SER A 12 -26.66 0.16 -1.65
CA SER A 12 -27.23 0.14 -0.30
C SER A 12 -26.89 1.42 0.47
N ASP A 13 -27.82 1.85 1.34
CA ASP A 13 -27.63 3.01 2.20
C ASP A 13 -26.39 2.84 3.09
N SER A 14 -26.21 1.65 3.66
CA SER A 14 -25.06 1.33 4.52
C SER A 14 -23.72 1.48 3.79
N TYR A 15 -23.61 1.08 2.52
CA TYR A 15 -22.40 1.35 1.73
C TYR A 15 -22.19 2.85 1.51
N GLN A 16 -23.24 3.59 1.15
CA GLN A 16 -23.14 5.02 0.85
C GLN A 16 -22.83 5.87 2.09
N GLU A 17 -23.40 5.53 3.23
CA GLU A 17 -23.11 6.15 4.52
C GLU A 17 -21.67 5.87 4.94
N GLY A 18 -21.25 4.60 4.88
CA GLY A 18 -19.88 4.20 5.16
C GLY A 18 -18.87 4.87 4.23
N LEU A 19 -19.19 4.99 2.93
CA LEU A 19 -18.37 5.69 1.95
C LEU A 19 -18.21 7.18 2.28
N ASN A 20 -19.30 7.85 2.68
CA ASN A 20 -19.21 9.26 3.10
C ASN A 20 -18.33 9.41 4.35
N LEU A 21 -18.46 8.51 5.32
CA LEU A 21 -17.61 8.50 6.51
C LEU A 21 -16.13 8.30 6.16
N PHE A 22 -15.83 7.38 5.25
CA PHE A 22 -14.48 7.18 4.72
C PHE A 22 -13.94 8.45 4.06
N LEU A 23 -14.72 9.08 3.18
CA LEU A 23 -14.30 10.29 2.46
C LEU A 23 -14.07 11.46 3.41
N ASP A 24 -14.94 11.66 4.39
CA ASP A 24 -14.78 12.73 5.37
C ASP A 24 -13.53 12.50 6.23
N PHE A 25 -13.27 11.26 6.62
CA PHE A 25 -12.04 10.87 7.29
C PHE A 25 -10.79 11.13 6.42
N ALA A 26 -10.80 10.63 5.18
CA ALA A 26 -9.67 10.74 4.26
C ALA A 26 -9.27 12.19 3.97
N PHE A 27 -10.25 13.01 3.61
CA PHE A 27 -9.99 14.40 3.23
C PHE A 27 -9.65 15.28 4.42
N LYS A 28 -10.12 14.94 5.63
CA LYS A 28 -9.72 15.64 6.85
C LYS A 28 -8.26 15.36 7.24
N ASN A 29 -7.77 14.13 7.05
CA ASN A 29 -6.48 13.71 7.62
C ASN A 29 -5.29 13.78 6.66
N ARG A 30 -5.52 13.65 5.35
CA ARG A 30 -4.44 13.48 4.35
C ARG A 30 -4.68 14.22 3.03
N SER A 31 -5.62 15.16 2.95
CA SER A 31 -5.80 15.92 1.71
C SER A 31 -4.68 16.94 1.48
N TYR A 32 -4.34 17.13 0.22
CA TYR A 32 -3.44 18.17 -0.26
C TYR A 32 -4.16 18.93 -1.39
N GLU A 33 -4.25 20.26 -1.29
CA GLU A 33 -4.98 21.11 -2.24
C GLU A 33 -6.43 20.64 -2.52
N GLY A 34 -7.11 20.11 -1.49
CA GLY A 34 -8.48 19.60 -1.60
C GLY A 34 -8.62 18.29 -2.38
N LYS A 35 -7.50 17.61 -2.66
CA LYS A 35 -7.45 16.29 -3.31
C LYS A 35 -6.89 15.23 -2.37
N ASN A 36 -7.24 13.98 -2.62
CA ASN A 36 -6.67 12.81 -1.94
C ASN A 36 -6.53 11.65 -2.94
N VAL A 37 -5.62 10.72 -2.69
CA VAL A 37 -5.44 9.52 -3.52
C VAL A 37 -6.74 8.70 -3.55
N CYS A 38 -7.15 8.24 -4.72
CA CYS A 38 -8.40 7.50 -4.87
C CYS A 38 -8.17 5.98 -4.73
N PRO A 39 -8.83 5.30 -3.77
CA PRO A 39 -8.68 3.85 -3.58
C PRO A 39 -9.57 3.02 -4.52
N CYS A 40 -10.10 3.59 -5.61
CA CYS A 40 -10.90 2.82 -6.54
C CYS A 40 -10.04 1.93 -7.43
N VAL A 41 -10.64 0.87 -7.97
CA VAL A 41 -9.97 -0.10 -8.87
C VAL A 41 -9.24 0.59 -10.03
N LYS A 42 -9.82 1.63 -10.62
CA LYS A 42 -9.22 2.36 -11.75
C LYS A 42 -8.06 3.27 -11.35
N CYS A 43 -8.08 3.79 -10.13
CA CYS A 43 -7.07 4.74 -9.67
C CYS A 43 -5.92 4.05 -8.93
N GLY A 44 -6.15 2.87 -8.37
CA GLY A 44 -5.12 2.03 -7.76
C GLY A 44 -4.34 2.71 -6.64
N LEU A 45 -4.98 3.59 -5.85
CA LEU A 45 -4.33 4.36 -4.77
C LEU A 45 -3.27 5.38 -5.24
N LEU A 46 -3.22 5.70 -6.53
CA LEU A 46 -2.21 6.60 -7.11
C LEU A 46 -2.76 7.97 -7.49
N ASN A 47 -3.96 8.02 -8.07
CA ASN A 47 -4.49 9.27 -8.65
C ASN A 47 -5.09 10.19 -7.57
N PRO A 48 -4.59 11.44 -7.41
CA PRO A 48 -5.20 12.42 -6.52
C PRO A 48 -6.45 13.03 -7.16
N VAL A 49 -7.59 12.87 -6.51
CA VAL A 49 -8.89 13.37 -6.99
C VAL A 49 -9.61 14.15 -5.91
N THR A 50 -10.59 14.96 -6.29
CA THR A 50 -11.44 15.68 -5.33
C THR A 50 -12.41 14.72 -4.64
N ARG A 51 -12.97 15.11 -3.49
CA ARG A 51 -13.95 14.29 -2.75
C ARG A 51 -15.12 13.82 -3.62
N SER A 52 -15.62 14.69 -4.49
CA SER A 52 -16.74 14.38 -5.39
C SER A 52 -16.37 13.31 -6.40
N ILE A 53 -15.19 13.42 -7.01
CA ILE A 53 -14.71 12.44 -7.99
C ILE A 53 -14.42 11.10 -7.30
N ALA A 54 -13.81 11.13 -6.10
CA ALA A 54 -13.59 9.91 -5.32
C ALA A 54 -14.91 9.19 -5.00
N TYR A 55 -15.96 9.93 -4.62
CA TYR A 55 -17.28 9.35 -4.38
C TYR A 55 -17.83 8.65 -5.62
N GLU A 56 -17.83 9.34 -6.77
CA GLU A 56 -18.31 8.78 -8.05
C GLU A 56 -17.54 7.50 -8.41
N HIS A 57 -16.22 7.55 -8.38
CA HIS A 57 -15.37 6.39 -8.67
C HIS A 57 -15.66 5.21 -7.73
N LEU A 58 -15.85 5.46 -6.43
CA LEU A 58 -16.09 4.39 -5.47
C LEU A 58 -17.50 3.81 -5.56
N ILE A 59 -18.49 4.59 -6.04
CA ILE A 59 -19.82 4.07 -6.38
C ILE A 59 -19.80 3.24 -7.67
N CYS A 60 -19.14 3.74 -8.72
CA CYS A 60 -19.13 3.09 -10.03
C CYS A 60 -18.19 1.88 -10.07
N ASP A 61 -16.93 2.09 -9.69
CA ASP A 61 -15.83 1.13 -9.86
C ASP A 61 -15.57 0.31 -8.59
N GLY A 62 -15.89 0.86 -7.41
CA GLY A 62 -15.62 0.21 -6.13
C GLY A 62 -14.17 0.35 -5.68
N PHE A 63 -13.90 -0.11 -4.46
CA PHE A 63 -12.56 -0.12 -3.87
C PHE A 63 -11.67 -1.18 -4.52
N THR A 64 -10.36 -0.90 -4.56
CA THR A 64 -9.34 -1.93 -4.81
C THR A 64 -9.51 -3.08 -3.81
N GLU A 65 -9.51 -4.30 -4.31
CA GLU A 65 -9.66 -5.50 -3.48
C GLU A 65 -8.57 -5.58 -2.40
N GLY A 66 -8.95 -6.04 -1.21
CA GLY A 66 -8.05 -6.09 -0.04
C GLY A 66 -7.82 -4.76 0.67
N TYR A 67 -8.15 -3.62 0.06
CA TYR A 67 -7.95 -2.29 0.68
C TYR A 67 -8.95 -2.01 1.80
N THR A 68 -8.66 -2.52 2.99
CA THR A 68 -9.52 -2.39 4.18
C THR A 68 -8.86 -1.56 5.29
N LYS A 69 -7.54 -1.38 5.24
CA LYS A 69 -6.80 -0.44 6.10
C LYS A 69 -6.58 0.87 5.35
N TRP A 70 -7.07 1.97 5.91
CA TRP A 70 -7.02 3.31 5.32
C TRP A 70 -5.72 4.03 5.67
N ILE A 71 -4.59 3.32 5.59
CA ILE A 71 -3.26 3.82 6.02
C ILE A 71 -2.85 5.08 5.24
N LEU A 72 -3.06 5.09 3.92
CA LEU A 72 -2.81 6.24 3.05
C LEU A 72 -3.74 7.43 3.34
N HIS A 73 -4.83 7.18 4.07
CA HIS A 73 -5.84 8.16 4.44
C HIS A 73 -5.77 8.54 5.93
N GLY A 74 -4.76 8.06 6.66
CA GLY A 74 -4.46 8.47 8.04
C GLY A 74 -4.90 7.50 9.13
N GLU A 75 -5.30 6.27 8.79
CA GLU A 75 -5.53 5.24 9.82
C GLU A 75 -4.21 4.72 10.36
N THR A 76 -3.98 4.91 11.66
CA THR A 76 -2.83 4.34 12.37
C THR A 76 -3.11 2.89 12.78
N SER A 77 -2.19 1.99 12.44
CA SER A 77 -2.21 0.59 12.92
C SER A 77 -2.06 0.58 14.45
N SER A 78 -2.76 -0.31 15.15
CA SER A 78 -2.75 -0.42 16.62
C SER A 78 -1.45 -0.98 17.22
N HIS A 79 -0.37 -1.03 16.44
CA HIS A 79 0.94 -1.39 16.95
C HIS A 79 1.52 -0.18 17.70
N PRO A 80 2.16 -0.38 18.87
CA PRO A 80 2.73 0.73 19.61
C PRO A 80 3.69 1.49 18.68
N PRO A 81 3.62 2.83 18.65
CA PRO A 81 4.57 3.60 17.86
C PRO A 81 5.96 3.30 18.41
N HIS A 82 6.82 2.66 17.61
CA HIS A 82 8.24 2.72 17.87
C HIS A 82 8.60 4.21 17.80
N ASN A 83 9.19 4.75 18.86
CA ASN A 83 9.44 6.18 19.03
C ASN A 83 10.07 6.78 17.76
N ILE A 84 9.32 7.62 17.04
CA ILE A 84 9.88 8.51 16.02
C ILE A 84 9.66 9.93 16.54
N GLU A 85 10.73 10.52 17.05
CA GLU A 85 10.80 11.96 17.29
C GLU A 85 10.45 12.69 15.99
N ALA A 86 9.58 13.69 16.11
CA ALA A 86 9.10 14.49 14.98
C ALA A 86 10.27 15.09 14.21
N VAL A 87 10.49 14.62 12.98
CA VAL A 87 11.35 15.30 11.99
C VAL A 87 10.45 15.79 10.87
N ASN A 88 10.62 17.09 10.60
CA ASN A 88 9.81 17.94 9.74
C ASN A 88 9.64 17.42 8.31
N ASP A 89 8.44 17.63 7.77
CA ASP A 89 8.11 17.94 6.38
C ASP A 89 8.90 17.23 5.26
N THR A 90 8.65 15.92 5.12
CA THR A 90 8.56 15.24 3.82
C THR A 90 7.67 14.00 4.01
N PRO A 91 6.72 13.69 3.12
CA PRO A 91 5.98 12.45 3.20
C PRO A 91 6.91 11.32 2.74
N THR A 92 7.84 10.90 3.59
CA THR A 92 8.57 9.65 3.39
C THR A 92 7.55 8.54 3.65
N ILE A 93 6.94 8.05 2.59
CA ILE A 93 6.19 6.79 2.63
C ILE A 93 7.18 5.75 3.13
N ASP A 94 6.91 5.15 4.29
CA ASP A 94 7.66 4.01 4.81
C ASP A 94 7.45 2.83 3.85
N MET A 95 8.33 2.80 2.85
CA MET A 95 8.33 1.84 1.77
C MET A 95 8.56 0.43 2.29
N GLN A 96 9.26 0.28 3.41
CA GLN A 96 9.54 -0.99 4.03
C GLN A 96 8.27 -1.57 4.66
N GLY A 97 7.45 -0.74 5.31
CA GLY A 97 6.13 -1.13 5.80
C GLY A 97 5.13 -1.48 4.68
N VAL A 98 5.17 -0.76 3.55
CA VAL A 98 4.29 -1.05 2.39
C VAL A 98 4.68 -2.37 1.71
N ILE A 99 5.98 -2.63 1.53
CA ILE A 99 6.47 -3.88 0.91
C ILE A 99 6.16 -5.08 1.81
N HIS A 100 6.38 -4.96 3.13
CA HIS A 100 6.13 -6.07 4.05
C HIS A 100 4.65 -6.52 4.03
N ASP A 101 3.71 -5.57 4.10
CA ASP A 101 2.27 -5.89 4.16
C ASP A 101 1.70 -6.40 2.81
N VAL A 102 2.22 -5.95 1.66
CA VAL A 102 1.78 -6.42 0.33
C VAL A 102 2.21 -7.87 0.07
N PHE A 103 3.42 -8.24 0.51
CA PHE A 103 3.95 -9.57 0.25
C PHE A 103 3.56 -10.59 1.32
N GLU A 104 3.32 -10.20 2.58
CA GLU A 104 2.77 -11.11 3.61
C GLU A 104 1.33 -11.59 3.29
N GLN A 105 0.52 -10.78 2.60
CA GLN A 105 -0.83 -11.22 2.20
C GLN A 105 -0.80 -12.29 1.11
N ASN A 106 0.23 -12.32 0.25
CA ASN A 106 0.36 -13.33 -0.81
C ASN A 106 0.81 -14.71 -0.28
N SER A 107 1.38 -14.76 0.93
CA SER A 107 1.80 -16.01 1.57
C SER A 107 0.67 -16.75 2.28
N ARG A 108 -0.51 -16.13 2.43
CA ARG A 108 -1.65 -16.69 3.18
C ARG A 108 -2.63 -17.50 2.34
N ASP A 109 -2.50 -17.50 1.02
CA ASP A 109 -3.36 -18.28 0.10
C ASP A 109 -2.79 -19.66 -0.27
N SER A 110 -1.67 -20.07 0.34
CA SER A 110 -1.29 -21.49 0.38
C SER A 110 -1.68 -22.09 1.72
N GLU A 111 -2.93 -22.53 1.84
CA GLU A 111 -3.34 -23.50 2.84
C GLU A 111 -2.58 -24.82 2.58
N CYS A 112 -1.39 -24.96 3.16
CA CYS A 112 -0.88 -26.27 3.50
C CYS A 112 -1.33 -26.58 4.93
N GLU A 113 -2.32 -27.46 5.06
CA GLU A 113 -2.64 -28.11 6.32
C GLU A 113 -1.39 -28.89 6.79
N ILE A 114 -0.66 -28.32 7.74
CA ILE A 114 0.39 -29.05 8.45
C ILE A 114 -0.27 -29.72 9.65
N GLU A 115 -0.63 -30.98 9.48
CA GLU A 115 -0.88 -31.87 10.62
C GLU A 115 0.41 -31.95 11.45
N ASN A 116 0.28 -31.66 12.74
CA ASN A 116 1.39 -31.72 13.70
C ASN A 116 1.89 -33.16 13.82
N ASP A 117 3.04 -33.45 13.20
CA ASP A 117 3.88 -34.59 13.57
C ASP A 117 5.22 -34.07 14.09
N ASP A 118 5.38 -34.20 15.41
CA ASP A 118 6.53 -33.83 16.23
C ASP A 118 7.75 -34.72 15.89
N ASN A 119 8.32 -34.64 14.68
CA ASN A 119 9.65 -35.23 14.42
C ASN A 119 10.38 -34.81 13.12
N PHE A 120 10.52 -33.51 12.83
CA PHE A 120 11.41 -33.09 11.73
C PHE A 120 12.56 -32.21 12.26
N GLN A 121 13.75 -32.81 12.36
CA GLN A 121 15.01 -32.06 12.36
C GLN A 121 15.13 -31.40 10.98
N GLY A 122 14.60 -30.18 10.85
CA GLY A 122 14.77 -29.38 9.65
C GLY A 122 16.22 -28.97 9.50
N GLU A 123 16.93 -29.62 8.58
CA GLU A 123 18.05 -28.98 7.90
C GLU A 123 17.49 -27.69 7.25
N GLU A 124 18.13 -26.55 7.49
CA GLU A 124 17.80 -25.32 6.77
C GLU A 124 18.05 -25.57 5.28
N ASP A 125 16.99 -25.93 4.55
CA ASP A 125 17.06 -26.15 3.11
C ASP A 125 17.63 -24.90 2.44
N GLU A 126 18.74 -25.06 1.73
CA GLU A 126 19.36 -23.97 0.97
C GLU A 126 18.31 -23.35 0.03
N PRO A 127 18.20 -22.01 -0.04
CA PRO A 127 17.18 -21.37 -0.87
C PRO A 127 17.27 -21.88 -2.29
N ASN A 128 16.15 -22.39 -2.81
CA ASN A 128 16.11 -22.80 -4.20
C ASN A 128 16.48 -21.62 -5.12
N MET A 129 16.89 -21.93 -6.36
CA MET A 129 17.43 -20.93 -7.28
C MET A 129 16.53 -19.71 -7.49
N LYS A 130 15.19 -19.90 -7.51
CA LYS A 130 14.23 -18.80 -7.65
C LYS A 130 14.19 -17.90 -6.40
N ALA A 131 14.26 -18.50 -5.21
CA ALA A 131 14.32 -17.75 -3.97
C ALA A 131 15.60 -16.89 -3.92
N LYS A 132 16.73 -17.45 -4.38
CA LYS A 132 17.99 -16.72 -4.48
C LYS A 132 17.90 -15.52 -5.44
N GLU A 133 17.36 -15.72 -6.64
CA GLU A 133 17.12 -14.64 -7.61
C GLU A 133 16.23 -13.53 -7.04
N PHE A 134 15.20 -13.91 -6.27
CA PHE A 134 14.32 -12.95 -5.61
C PHE A 134 15.05 -12.13 -4.52
N TYR A 135 15.84 -12.78 -3.66
CA TYR A 135 16.61 -12.08 -2.64
C TYR A 135 17.69 -11.19 -3.23
N ASP A 136 18.32 -11.59 -4.34
CA ASP A 136 19.27 -10.76 -5.06
C ASP A 136 18.60 -9.49 -5.62
N LEU A 137 17.36 -9.60 -6.10
CA LEU A 137 16.59 -8.45 -6.56
C LEU A 137 16.25 -7.47 -5.43
N ILE A 138 15.82 -7.99 -4.26
CA ILE A 138 15.57 -7.14 -3.08
C ILE A 138 16.84 -6.41 -2.68
N LYS A 139 17.96 -7.14 -2.62
CA LYS A 139 19.24 -6.54 -2.27
C LYS A 139 19.66 -5.47 -3.26
N ASP A 140 19.45 -5.67 -4.55
CA ASP A 140 19.74 -4.66 -5.57
C ASP A 140 18.85 -3.42 -5.41
N ALA A 141 17.56 -3.63 -5.16
CA ALA A 141 16.57 -2.57 -4.95
C ALA A 141 16.95 -1.61 -3.80
N GLU A 142 17.57 -2.13 -2.74
CA GLU A 142 18.02 -1.39 -1.57
C GLU A 142 19.38 -0.67 -1.77
N THR A 143 20.11 -0.97 -2.84
CA THR A 143 21.41 -0.30 -3.09
C THR A 143 21.25 1.18 -3.45
N GLU A 144 22.28 1.97 -3.14
CA GLU A 144 22.39 3.37 -3.55
C GLU A 144 22.20 3.52 -5.06
N LEU A 145 21.54 4.58 -5.51
CA LEU A 145 21.32 4.83 -6.95
C LEU A 145 22.64 4.92 -7.73
N TYR A 146 23.64 5.54 -7.13
CA TYR A 146 25.03 5.59 -7.58
C TYR A 146 25.93 5.69 -6.36
N THR A 147 27.21 5.35 -6.50
CA THR A 147 28.16 5.33 -5.37
C THR A 147 28.24 6.68 -4.66
N GLY A 148 27.94 6.70 -3.37
CA GLY A 148 27.93 7.89 -2.52
C GLY A 148 26.57 8.60 -2.44
N CYS A 149 25.52 8.07 -3.10
CA CYS A 149 24.17 8.61 -3.03
C CYS A 149 23.50 8.19 -1.71
N LYS A 150 23.52 9.08 -0.72
CA LYS A 150 22.91 8.83 0.60
C LYS A 150 21.42 9.12 0.67
N SER A 151 20.87 9.78 -0.35
CA SER A 151 19.48 10.24 -0.37
C SER A 151 18.53 9.29 -1.07
N PHE A 152 19.01 8.46 -2.00
CA PHE A 152 18.16 7.59 -2.81
C PHE A 152 18.77 6.21 -3.06
N THR A 153 17.94 5.19 -2.86
CA THR A 153 18.17 3.83 -3.37
C THR A 153 17.66 3.69 -4.81
N LYS A 154 18.07 2.62 -5.52
CA LYS A 154 17.55 2.31 -6.85
C LYS A 154 16.02 2.23 -6.87
N LEU A 155 15.43 1.54 -5.89
CA LEU A 155 13.98 1.39 -5.81
C LEU A 155 13.27 2.73 -5.55
N SER A 156 13.75 3.51 -4.58
CA SER A 156 13.15 4.82 -4.29
C SER A 156 13.20 5.74 -5.52
N SER A 157 14.29 5.69 -6.29
CA SER A 157 14.46 6.48 -7.51
C SER A 157 13.47 6.08 -8.60
N VAL A 158 13.28 4.77 -8.83
CA VAL A 158 12.30 4.27 -9.81
C VAL A 158 10.88 4.69 -9.42
N ILE A 159 10.55 4.65 -8.13
CA ILE A 159 9.23 5.03 -7.64
C ILE A 159 9.00 6.54 -7.75
N GLU A 160 9.99 7.37 -7.44
CA GLU A 160 9.88 8.82 -7.65
C GLU A 160 9.72 9.17 -9.12
N LEU A 161 10.51 8.56 -10.02
CA LEU A 161 10.38 8.73 -11.46
C LEU A 161 9.01 8.29 -11.96
N PHE A 162 8.50 7.16 -11.46
CA PHE A 162 7.17 6.66 -11.79
C PHE A 162 6.09 7.62 -11.32
N HIS A 163 6.20 8.14 -10.09
CA HIS A 163 5.26 9.11 -9.56
C HIS A 163 5.25 10.41 -10.39
N ILE A 164 6.42 10.93 -10.77
CA ILE A 164 6.54 12.09 -11.67
C ILE A 164 5.88 11.79 -13.01
N LYS A 165 6.14 10.63 -13.60
CA LYS A 165 5.51 10.20 -14.85
C LYS A 165 3.99 10.18 -14.77
N CYS A 166 3.42 9.63 -13.70
CA CYS A 166 1.97 9.59 -13.47
C CYS A 166 1.39 11.00 -13.30
N MET A 167 2.06 11.85 -12.53
CA MET A 167 1.59 13.22 -12.26
C MET A 167 1.68 14.12 -13.49
N CYS A 168 2.70 13.93 -14.32
CA CYS A 168 2.99 14.78 -15.48
C CYS A 168 2.48 14.20 -16.81
N GLY A 169 1.86 13.02 -16.81
CA GLY A 169 1.29 12.39 -17.99
C GLY A 169 2.32 12.01 -19.07
N TRP A 170 3.52 11.57 -18.68
CA TRP A 170 4.54 11.16 -19.64
C TRP A 170 4.13 9.86 -20.35
N SER A 171 4.17 9.87 -21.68
CA SER A 171 3.92 8.68 -22.50
C SER A 171 5.15 7.78 -22.57
N ASP A 172 4.92 6.46 -22.66
CA ASP A 172 5.94 5.49 -23.07
C ASP A 172 6.17 5.65 -24.58
N ASN A 173 7.23 6.36 -24.96
CA ASN A 173 7.70 6.41 -26.34
C ASN A 173 8.58 5.20 -26.66
#